data_AF-A0A0G3IMC2-F1
#
_entry.id   AF-A0A0G3IMC2-F1
#
_cell.length_a   1.000
_cell.length_b   1.000
_cell.length_c   1.000
_cell.angle_alpha   90.00
_cell.angle_beta   90.00
_cell.angle_gamma   90.00
#
_symmetry.space_group_name_H-M   'P 1'
#
loop_
_entity.id
_entity.type
_entity.pdbx_description
1 polymer ?
#
loop_
_entity_poly.entity_id
_entity_poly.type
_entity_poly.pdbx_seq_one_letter_code
_entity_poly.pdbx_strand_id
1 'polypeptide(L)' 'MNRSVAVLAASVFGVIAIGVAAPANAQPTVPFKNCTAAKAAGYCDIPTDSPLYTPSQDRDSDGVACEC' A
#
# COMPACT_ATOMS: atom_id res chain seq x y z
N MET A 1 5.99 -25.71 -58.14
CA MET A 1 7.18 -25.13 -57.47
C MET A 1 6.88 -23.68 -57.15
N ASN A 2 7.24 -23.28 -55.93
CA ASN A 2 7.26 -21.93 -55.35
C ASN A 2 6.02 -21.32 -54.64
N ARG A 3 6.02 -21.59 -53.32
CA ARG A 3 5.99 -20.63 -52.18
C ARG A 3 4.65 -20.05 -51.73
N SER A 4 3.99 -20.87 -50.92
CA SER A 4 3.13 -20.52 -49.80
C SER A 4 3.72 -19.41 -48.92
N VAL A 5 2.98 -18.33 -48.69
CA VAL A 5 2.94 -17.61 -47.40
C VAL A 5 1.52 -17.11 -47.21
N ALA A 6 0.76 -17.79 -46.36
CA ALA A 6 -0.56 -17.40 -45.91
C ALA A 6 -0.43 -16.24 -44.91
N VAL A 7 -1.08 -15.10 -45.19
CA VAL A 7 -1.24 -14.00 -44.25
C VAL A 7 -2.40 -14.38 -43.32
N LEU A 8 -2.06 -14.83 -42.11
CA LEU A 8 -3.01 -15.18 -41.06
C LEU A 8 -3.14 -14.04 -40.04
N ALA A 9 -4.41 -13.86 -39.65
CA ALA A 9 -4.90 -13.34 -38.37
C ALA A 9 -4.91 -11.81 -38.18
N ALA A 10 -6.13 -11.26 -38.35
CA ALA A 10 -6.56 -10.01 -37.75
C ALA A 10 -6.45 -10.09 -36.21
N SER A 11 -5.56 -9.28 -35.63
CA SER A 11 -5.40 -9.16 -34.18
C SER A 11 -6.37 -8.10 -33.62
N VAL A 12 -7.50 -8.56 -33.09
CA VAL A 12 -8.44 -7.72 -32.33
C VAL A 12 -7.97 -7.66 -30.87
N PHE A 13 -6.91 -6.89 -30.59
CA PHE A 13 -6.45 -6.63 -29.22
C PHE A 13 -6.55 -5.14 -28.92
N GLY A 14 -7.74 -4.72 -28.50
CA GLY A 14 -8.01 -3.36 -28.01
C GLY A 14 -8.66 -3.41 -26.64
N VAL A 15 -8.01 -4.07 -25.67
CA VAL A 15 -8.48 -4.05 -24.27
C VAL A 15 -8.13 -2.67 -23.71
N ILE A 16 -9.12 -1.78 -23.60
CA ILE A 16 -8.95 -0.49 -22.92
C ILE A 16 -8.83 -0.79 -21.42
N ALA A 17 -7.59 -0.95 -20.94
CA ALA A 17 -7.31 -0.98 -19.52
C ALA A 17 -7.52 0.43 -18.96
N ILE A 18 -8.72 0.71 -18.46
CA ILE A 18 -9.03 1.92 -17.71
C ILE A 18 -8.28 1.80 -16.38
N GLY A 19 -7.11 2.43 -16.30
CA GLY A 19 -6.33 2.49 -15.07
C GLY A 19 -7.09 3.25 -14.00
N VAL A 20 -7.68 2.54 -13.04
CA VAL A 20 -8.25 3.13 -11.83
C VAL A 20 -7.08 3.51 -10.93
N ALA A 21 -6.61 4.75 -11.02
CA ALA A 21 -5.65 5.28 -10.06
C ALA A 21 -6.37 5.38 -8.71
N ALA A 22 -6.06 4.49 -7.77
CA ALA A 22 -6.53 4.61 -6.40
C ALA A 22 -6.02 5.94 -5.82
N PRO A 23 -6.82 6.65 -5.00
CA PRO A 23 -6.35 7.87 -4.36
C PRO A 23 -5.16 7.52 -3.46
N ALA A 24 -4.01 8.14 -3.76
CA ALA A 24 -2.85 8.10 -2.88
C ALA A 24 -3.22 8.89 -1.60
N ASN A 25 -3.76 8.19 -0.61
CA ASN A 25 -3.98 8.76 0.70
C ASN A 25 -2.59 9.02 1.31
N ALA A 26 -2.29 10.29 1.57
CA ALA A 26 -1.05 10.65 2.24
C ALA A 26 -1.02 9.97 3.61
N GLN A 27 -0.10 9.03 3.78
CA GLN A 27 0.08 8.34 5.05
C GLN A 27 0.63 9.35 6.07
N PRO A 28 0.14 9.36 7.31
CA PRO A 28 0.64 10.27 8.32
C PRO A 28 2.13 10.02 8.52
N THR A 29 2.87 11.12 8.64
CA THR A 29 4.32 11.13 8.85
C THR A 29 4.69 11.65 10.23
N VAL A 30 3.69 11.93 11.06
CA VAL A 30 3.86 12.41 12.43
C VAL A 30 3.17 11.45 13.38
N PRO A 31 3.77 11.11 14.53
CA PRO A 31 3.14 10.22 15.49
C PRO A 31 1.81 10.74 15.98
N PHE A 32 0.91 9.81 16.30
CA PHE A 32 -0.36 10.14 16.92
C PHE A 32 -0.16 10.68 18.33
N LYS A 33 -1.11 11.47 18.83
CA LYS A 33 -1.10 11.95 20.22
C LYS A 33 -1.05 10.81 21.23
N ASN A 34 -1.71 9.70 20.93
CA ASN A 34 -1.76 8.48 21.74
C ASN A 34 -2.28 7.31 20.89
N CYS A 35 -2.16 6.09 21.43
CA CYS A 35 -2.62 4.88 20.76
C CYS A 35 -4.14 4.84 20.52
N THR A 36 -4.94 5.53 21.34
CA THR A 36 -6.39 5.65 21.07
C THR A 36 -6.65 6.35 19.76
N ALA A 37 -5.94 7.46 19.47
CA ALA A 37 -6.05 8.18 18.21
C ALA A 37 -5.49 7.36 17.04
N ALA A 38 -4.38 6.63 17.24
CA ALA A 38 -3.82 5.73 16.23
C ALA A 38 -4.83 4.64 15.83
N LYS A 39 -5.36 3.91 16.81
CA LYS A 39 -6.34 2.82 16.58
C LYS A 39 -7.64 3.35 15.97
N ALA A 40 -8.11 4.53 16.39
CA ALA A 40 -9.27 5.19 15.78
C ALA A 40 -9.04 5.58 14.32
N ALA A 41 -7.80 5.88 13.94
CA ALA A 41 -7.39 6.13 12.56
C ALA A 41 -7.03 4.85 11.79
N GLY A 42 -7.15 3.66 12.42
CA GLY A 42 -6.85 2.37 11.80
C GLY A 42 -5.37 1.96 11.85
N TYR A 43 -4.55 2.62 12.67
CA TYR A 43 -3.15 2.29 12.88
C TYR A 43 -2.97 1.54 14.21
N CYS A 44 -2.43 0.34 14.14
CA CYS A 44 -1.91 -0.43 15.27
C CYS A 44 -0.64 -1.17 14.83
N ASP A 45 0.03 -1.83 15.78
CA ASP A 45 1.25 -2.61 15.54
C ASP A 45 2.33 -1.77 14.84
N ILE A 46 2.60 -0.58 15.37
CA ILE A 46 3.48 0.41 14.74
C ILE A 46 4.94 0.04 15.02
N PRO A 47 5.72 -0.43 14.03
CA PRO A 47 7.10 -0.85 14.26
C PRO A 47 8.05 0.35 14.41
N THR A 48 9.21 0.13 15.04
CA THR A 48 10.25 1.16 15.28
C THR A 48 10.77 1.90 14.05
N ASP A 49 10.68 1.32 12.86
CA ASP A 49 11.05 1.97 11.59
C ASP A 49 9.95 2.89 11.03
N SER A 50 8.75 2.85 11.61
CA SER A 50 7.64 3.71 11.22
C SER A 50 7.86 5.15 11.67
N PRO A 51 7.55 6.16 10.84
CA PRO A 51 7.54 7.55 11.26
C PRO A 51 6.47 7.85 12.32
N LEU A 52 5.57 6.90 12.58
CA LEU A 52 4.52 6.98 13.59
C LEU A 52 4.97 6.42 14.95
N TYR A 53 6.12 5.73 15.01
CA TYR A 53 6.62 5.14 16.23
C TYR A 53 6.98 6.22 17.26
N THR A 54 6.59 5.99 18.50
CA THR A 54 6.96 6.84 19.63
C THR A 54 7.33 5.94 20.81
N PRO A 55 8.54 6.04 21.38
CA PRO A 55 8.96 5.22 22.52
C PRO A 55 8.04 5.32 23.74
N SER A 56 7.36 6.46 23.94
CA SER A 56 6.41 6.60 25.05
C SER A 56 5.10 5.84 24.84
N GLN A 57 4.84 5.33 23.63
CA GLN A 57 3.63 4.59 23.24
C GLN A 57 3.88 3.07 23.19
N ASP A 58 5.15 2.68 23.21
CA ASP A 58 5.64 1.31 23.38
C ASP A 58 5.94 1.09 24.87
N ARG A 59 4.93 0.60 25.61
CA ARG A 59 4.97 0.60 27.09
C ARG A 59 5.90 -0.46 27.68
N ASP A 60 6.07 -1.57 26.98
CA ASP A 60 6.91 -2.70 27.36
C ASP A 60 8.25 -2.71 26.63
N SER A 61 8.46 -1.77 25.69
CA SER A 61 9.72 -1.55 24.98
C SER A 61 10.14 -2.76 24.16
N ASP A 62 9.16 -3.42 23.54
CA ASP A 62 9.37 -4.59 22.68
C ASP A 62 9.69 -4.21 21.21
N GLY A 63 9.57 -2.91 20.89
CA GLY A 63 9.81 -2.37 19.56
C GLY A 63 8.55 -2.21 18.70
N VAL A 64 7.37 -2.39 19.28
CA VAL A 64 6.07 -2.20 18.62
C VAL A 64 5.19 -1.26 19.45
N ALA A 65 4.86 -0.11 18.90
CA ALA A 65 3.97 0.85 19.56
C ALA A 65 2.50 0.58 19.20
N CYS A 66 1.60 0.86 20.14
CA CYS A 66 0.15 0.87 19.90
C CYS A 66 -0.42 -0.44 19.32
N GLU A 67 0.00 -1.57 19.89
CA GLU A 67 -0.44 -2.91 19.49
C GLU A 67 -1.97 -3.08 19.44
N CYS A 68 -2.41 -3.93 18.51
CA CYS A 68 -3.77 -4.42 18.42
C CYS A 68 -3.99 -5.53 19.47
#